data_AF-A0A964AF51-F1
#
_entry.id   AF-A0A964AF51-F1
#
_cell.length_a   1.000
_cell.length_b   1.000
_cell.length_c   1.000
_cell.angle_alpha   90.00
_cell.angle_beta   90.00
_cell.angle_gamma   90.00
#
_symmetry.space_group_name_H-M   'P 1'
#
loop_
_entity.id
_entity.type
_entity.pdbx_description
1 polymer ?
#
loop_
_entity_poly.entity_id
_entity_poly.type
_entity_poly.pdbx_seq_one_letter_code
_entity_poly.pdbx_strand_id
1 'polypeptide(L)'
;MPPRKNPARVSPTAHYTGYVWYRHGMSNPALATRTGRLFHAALRGPELVSRRLLAGPSLEALLLRRHRVIDHLLTTAIASGEVGQVLEIAAGLSPRGLRLMDRYGTHALRYVEADLPAMAARKHRTMAEAGLLCEGHTIVALDALHTSGPLCLEAIAQAHLDPSVGTAIITEGLLNYFDGPTRLALWSRLAGWLAAQPAGGVYLADLSLGDETLTHPVTQVFARLLDRFASGVYLDLPDVAAAERALRQAGFTDARLHLPARFESILDLPPIRGQDVVRIVEARCR
;
A
#
# COMPACT_ATOMS: atom_id res chain seq x y z
N MET A 1 19.64 -0.57 -14.00
CA MET A 1 19.05 -0.07 -12.74
C MET A 1 20.15 -0.02 -11.68
N PRO A 2 20.51 1.14 -11.11
CA PRO A 2 21.46 1.15 -10.02
C PRO A 2 20.87 0.39 -8.83
N PRO A 3 21.63 -0.48 -8.15
CA PRO A 3 21.13 -1.28 -7.04
C PRO A 3 20.64 -0.38 -5.90
N ARG A 4 19.50 -0.72 -5.31
CA ARG A 4 19.01 -0.10 -4.06
C ARG A 4 20.15 -0.13 -3.04
N LYS A 5 20.52 1.03 -2.47
CA LYS A 5 21.71 1.19 -1.64
C LYS A 5 21.77 0.33 -0.37
N ASN A 6 20.68 -0.33 0.04
CA ASN A 6 20.69 -1.48 0.95
C ASN A 6 19.27 -2.09 1.06
N PRO A 7 18.93 -3.21 0.41
CA PRO A 7 17.62 -3.86 0.55
C PRO A 7 17.34 -4.40 1.97
N ALA A 8 18.36 -4.44 2.85
CA ALA A 8 18.24 -4.93 4.23
C ALA A 8 17.77 -3.88 5.25
N ARG A 9 17.66 -2.60 4.87
CA ARG A 9 17.18 -1.54 5.77
C ARG A 9 15.73 -1.23 5.49
N VAL A 10 14.89 -1.33 6.52
CA VAL A 10 13.52 -0.80 6.50
C VAL A 10 13.58 0.67 6.09
N SER A 11 12.78 1.05 5.11
CA SER A 11 12.79 2.43 4.64
C SER A 11 12.38 3.37 5.78
N PRO A 12 13.00 4.57 5.90
CA PRO A 12 12.58 5.57 6.87
C PRO A 12 11.07 5.88 6.81
N THR A 13 10.51 5.84 5.61
CA THR A 13 9.07 5.99 5.36
C THR A 13 8.26 4.88 6.00
N ALA A 14 8.65 3.62 5.85
CA ALA A 14 7.98 2.50 6.50
C ALA A 14 8.02 2.62 8.04
N HIS A 15 9.12 3.15 8.60
CA HIS A 15 9.20 3.45 10.03
C HIS A 15 8.25 4.57 10.47
N TYR A 16 8.23 5.70 9.76
CA TYR A 16 7.32 6.81 10.06
C TYR A 16 5.86 6.38 9.94
N THR A 17 5.50 5.78 8.80
CA THR A 17 4.13 5.33 8.50
C THR A 17 3.66 4.25 9.49
N GLY A 18 4.51 3.27 9.81
CA GLY A 18 4.21 2.27 10.85
C GLY A 18 3.93 2.89 12.22
N TYR A 19 4.64 3.96 12.59
CA TYR A 19 4.38 4.67 13.84
C TYR A 19 3.11 5.53 13.80
N VAL A 20 2.77 6.12 12.65
CA VAL A 20 1.47 6.80 12.46
C VAL A 20 0.32 5.82 12.74
N TRP A 21 0.37 4.61 12.18
CA TRP A 21 -0.65 3.58 12.45
C TRP A 21 -0.80 3.28 13.94
N TYR A 22 0.32 3.10 14.65
CA TYR A 22 0.30 2.86 16.09
C TYR A 22 -0.30 4.02 16.88
N ARG A 23 0.05 5.27 16.54
CA ARG A 23 -0.49 6.47 17.19
C ARG A 23 -1.99 6.65 17.03
N HIS A 24 -2.56 6.11 15.96
CA HIS A 24 -4.00 6.12 15.67
C HIS A 24 -4.72 4.84 16.11
N GLY A 25 -4.08 4.00 16.94
CA GLY A 25 -4.70 2.78 17.47
C GLY A 25 -4.95 1.69 16.42
N MET A 26 -4.32 1.79 15.24
CA MET A 26 -4.49 0.81 14.15
C MET A 26 -3.38 -0.24 14.13
N SER A 27 -2.32 -0.13 14.94
CA SER A 27 -1.20 -1.06 14.90
C SER A 27 -0.84 -1.57 16.29
N ASN A 28 -0.25 -2.75 16.34
CA ASN A 28 0.27 -3.33 17.57
C ASN A 28 1.59 -2.64 18.00
N PRO A 29 1.83 -2.42 19.31
CA PRO A 29 3.10 -1.86 19.81
C PRO A 29 4.36 -2.54 19.26
N ALA A 30 4.32 -3.85 18.98
CA ALA A 30 5.45 -4.60 18.44
C ALA A 30 5.90 -4.08 17.06
N LEU A 31 4.97 -3.59 16.24
CA LEU A 31 5.27 -3.03 14.91
C LEU A 31 5.72 -1.55 15.00
N ALA A 32 5.56 -0.89 16.14
CA ALA A 32 5.95 0.49 16.36
C ALA A 32 7.44 0.62 16.72
N THR A 33 8.27 1.00 15.75
CA THR A 33 9.73 1.06 15.96
C THR A 33 10.16 2.33 16.70
N ARG A 34 11.28 2.25 17.45
CA ARG A 34 11.93 3.43 18.06
C ARG A 34 12.32 4.47 17.01
N THR A 35 12.82 4.02 15.87
CA THR A 35 13.15 4.87 14.72
C THR A 35 11.91 5.60 14.19
N GLY A 36 10.77 4.91 14.07
CA GLY A 36 9.51 5.51 13.65
C GLY A 36 9.02 6.58 14.62
N ARG A 37 9.11 6.31 15.93
CA ARG A 37 8.83 7.28 16.99
C ARG A 37 9.70 8.54 16.86
N LEU A 38 11.01 8.36 16.62
CA LEU A 38 11.94 9.46 16.46
C LEU A 38 11.63 10.30 15.22
N PHE A 39 11.41 9.67 14.06
CA PHE A 39 11.05 10.39 12.83
C PHE A 39 9.73 11.15 12.96
N HIS A 40 8.73 10.53 13.57
CA HIS A 40 7.46 11.22 13.85
C HIS A 40 7.65 12.39 14.82
N ALA A 41 8.45 12.24 15.88
CA ALA A 41 8.75 13.34 16.81
C ALA A 41 9.50 14.49 16.11
N ALA A 42 10.44 14.19 15.21
CA ALA A 42 11.19 15.19 14.46
C ALA A 42 10.31 16.00 13.49
N LEU A 43 9.28 15.37 12.91
CA LEU A 43 8.36 16.02 11.97
C LEU A 43 7.21 16.79 12.65
N ARG A 44 6.93 16.52 13.93
CA ARG A 44 5.84 17.19 14.67
C ARG A 44 5.94 18.71 14.72
N GLY A 45 7.13 19.25 14.98
CA GLY A 45 7.35 20.70 15.06
C GLY A 45 7.04 21.39 13.72
N PRO A 46 7.70 21.00 12.62
CA PRO A 46 7.41 21.49 11.28
C PRO A 46 5.94 21.32 10.86
N GLU A 47 5.32 20.17 11.15
CA GLU A 47 3.91 19.94 10.84
C GLU A 47 2.98 20.88 11.62
N LEU A 48 3.22 21.11 12.92
CA LEU A 48 2.42 22.00 13.74
C LEU A 48 2.51 23.45 13.25
N VAL A 49 3.72 23.90 12.90
CA VAL A 49 3.97 25.23 12.34
C VAL A 49 3.28 25.38 10.99
N SER A 50 3.43 24.40 10.10
CA SER A 50 2.76 24.37 8.79
C SER A 50 1.23 24.41 8.90
N ARG A 51 0.64 23.57 9.76
CA ARG A 51 -0.81 23.53 10.01
C ARG A 51 -1.35 24.85 10.58
N ARG A 52 -0.61 25.48 11.51
CA ARG A 52 -1.03 26.71 12.18
C ARG A 52 -0.83 27.97 11.34
N LEU A 53 0.28 28.09 10.62
CA LEU A 53 0.67 29.33 9.94
C LEU A 53 0.32 29.36 8.45
N LEU A 54 0.30 28.20 7.79
CA LEU A 54 0.21 28.12 6.32
C LEU A 54 -1.01 27.35 5.84
N ALA A 55 -1.93 26.98 6.74
CA ALA A 55 -3.03 26.04 6.44
C ALA A 55 -2.53 24.77 5.72
N GLY A 56 -1.29 24.35 6.00
CA GLY A 56 -0.59 23.34 5.23
C GLY A 56 -1.17 21.93 5.43
N PRO A 57 -1.04 21.05 4.42
CA PRO A 57 -1.55 19.68 4.51
C PRO A 57 -0.84 18.87 5.57
N SER A 58 -1.49 17.78 5.96
CA SER A 58 -0.94 16.83 6.91
C SER A 58 -0.51 15.57 6.19
N LEU A 59 0.77 15.21 6.30
CA LEU A 59 1.26 13.90 5.87
C LEU A 59 0.52 12.76 6.60
N GLU A 60 0.32 12.91 7.91
CA GLU A 60 -0.47 11.98 8.71
C GLU A 60 -1.91 11.79 8.19
N ALA A 61 -2.64 12.89 7.91
CA ALA A 61 -3.98 12.82 7.31
C ALA A 61 -3.96 12.15 5.93
N LEU A 62 -3.00 12.49 5.06
CA LEU A 62 -2.84 11.85 3.75
C LEU A 62 -2.68 10.33 3.89
N LEU A 63 -1.80 9.88 4.78
CA LEU A 63 -1.56 8.46 5.06
C LEU A 63 -2.84 7.77 5.59
N LEU A 64 -3.52 8.37 6.56
CA LEU A 64 -4.74 7.82 7.14
C LEU A 64 -5.88 7.73 6.12
N ARG A 65 -6.04 8.77 5.30
CA ARG A 65 -7.10 8.83 4.27
C ARG A 65 -6.91 7.73 3.23
N ARG A 66 -5.71 7.61 2.66
CA ARG A 66 -5.44 6.53 1.69
C ARG A 66 -5.63 5.13 2.30
N HIS A 67 -5.13 4.93 3.53
CA HIS A 67 -5.19 3.62 4.19
C HIS A 67 -6.63 3.21 4.52
N ARG A 68 -7.44 4.13 5.06
CA ARG A 68 -8.85 3.89 5.40
C ARG A 68 -9.71 3.63 4.16
N VAL A 69 -9.46 4.32 3.05
CA VAL A 69 -10.20 4.07 1.80
C VAL A 69 -9.82 2.72 1.19
N ILE A 70 -8.53 2.35 1.17
CA ILE A 70 -8.11 0.99 0.74
C ILE A 70 -8.75 -0.07 1.63
N ASP A 71 -8.73 0.10 2.96
CA ASP A 71 -9.37 -0.82 3.91
C ASP A 71 -10.89 -0.92 3.64
N HIS A 72 -11.55 0.19 3.33
CA HIS A 72 -12.98 0.20 3.02
C HIS A 72 -13.31 -0.56 1.74
N LEU A 73 -12.55 -0.34 0.66
CA LEU A 73 -12.74 -1.06 -0.61
C LEU A 73 -12.50 -2.56 -0.43
N LEU A 74 -11.43 -2.92 0.28
CA LEU A 74 -11.09 -4.31 0.58
C LEU A 74 -12.18 -4.99 1.43
N THR A 75 -12.61 -4.34 2.52
CA THR A 75 -13.63 -4.91 3.41
C THR A 75 -15.00 -5.02 2.76
N THR A 76 -15.32 -4.11 1.82
CA THR A 76 -16.50 -4.22 0.95
C THR A 76 -16.41 -5.45 0.05
N ALA A 77 -15.26 -5.69 -0.60
CA ALA A 77 -15.05 -6.86 -1.46
C ALA A 77 -15.04 -8.19 -0.66
N ILE A 78 -14.53 -8.18 0.57
CA ILE A 78 -14.62 -9.35 1.46
C ILE A 78 -16.07 -9.60 1.87
N ALA A 79 -16.80 -8.55 2.27
CA ALA A 79 -18.19 -8.68 2.72
C ALA A 79 -19.16 -9.12 1.62
N SER A 80 -18.89 -8.79 0.36
CA SER A 80 -19.68 -9.25 -0.79
C SER A 80 -19.38 -10.69 -1.21
N GLY A 81 -18.34 -11.33 -0.64
CA GLY A 81 -17.85 -12.64 -1.06
C GLY A 81 -17.01 -12.60 -2.34
N GLU A 82 -16.72 -11.42 -2.90
CA GLU A 82 -15.82 -11.25 -4.05
C GLU A 82 -14.38 -11.67 -3.69
N VAL A 83 -13.96 -11.43 -2.45
CA VAL A 83 -12.59 -11.69 -1.98
C VAL A 83 -12.60 -12.58 -0.74
N GLY A 84 -11.84 -13.69 -0.79
CA GLY A 84 -11.58 -14.57 0.35
C GLY A 84 -10.08 -14.66 0.73
N GLN A 85 -9.21 -14.04 -0.07
CA GLN A 85 -7.78 -14.00 0.22
C GLN A 85 -7.11 -12.70 -0.25
N VAL A 86 -6.03 -12.32 0.42
CA VAL A 86 -5.30 -11.07 0.15
C VAL A 86 -3.82 -11.33 -0.02
N LEU A 87 -3.21 -10.68 -1.01
CA LEU A 87 -1.76 -10.55 -1.16
C LEU A 87 -1.39 -9.07 -1.08
N GLU A 88 -0.80 -8.65 0.04
CA GLU A 88 -0.29 -7.28 0.24
C GLU A 88 1.20 -7.23 -0.11
N ILE A 89 1.54 -6.59 -1.22
CA ILE A 89 2.91 -6.45 -1.73
C ILE A 89 3.53 -5.15 -1.21
N ALA A 90 4.79 -5.22 -0.78
CA ALA A 90 5.49 -4.17 -0.04
C ALA A 90 4.79 -3.83 1.29
N ALA A 91 4.35 -4.87 2.00
CA ALA A 91 3.56 -4.74 3.22
C ALA A 91 4.28 -3.99 4.36
N GLY A 92 5.62 -3.90 4.34
CA GLY A 92 6.42 -3.13 5.28
C GLY A 92 6.00 -3.36 6.74
N LEU A 93 5.58 -2.28 7.41
CA LEU A 93 5.01 -2.32 8.76
C LEU A 93 3.49 -2.07 8.79
N SER A 94 2.80 -2.34 7.69
CA SER A 94 1.34 -2.32 7.60
C SER A 94 0.73 -3.22 8.69
N PRO A 95 -0.30 -2.76 9.44
CA PRO A 95 -1.00 -3.58 10.41
C PRO A 95 -2.24 -4.27 9.80
N ARG A 96 -2.47 -4.11 8.49
CA ARG A 96 -3.72 -4.50 7.83
C ARG A 96 -4.02 -5.99 8.01
N GLY A 97 -3.03 -6.86 7.77
CA GLY A 97 -3.18 -8.30 7.98
C GLY A 97 -3.63 -8.63 9.41
N LEU A 98 -2.96 -8.10 10.42
CA LEU A 98 -3.36 -8.30 11.83
C LEU A 98 -4.81 -7.90 12.10
N ARG A 99 -5.22 -6.70 11.66
CA ARG A 99 -6.56 -6.19 11.92
C ARG A 99 -7.64 -6.99 11.21
N LEU A 100 -7.39 -7.43 9.98
CA LEU A 100 -8.38 -8.17 9.20
C LEU A 100 -8.48 -9.61 9.66
N MET A 101 -7.36 -10.23 10.06
CA MET A 101 -7.37 -11.55 10.66
C MET A 101 -8.08 -11.56 12.02
N ASP A 102 -7.93 -10.50 12.83
CA ASP A 102 -8.71 -10.30 14.07
C ASP A 102 -10.22 -10.12 13.77
N ARG A 103 -10.55 -9.38 12.72
CA ARG A 103 -11.95 -9.08 12.35
C ARG A 103 -12.70 -10.26 11.73
N TYR A 104 -12.07 -10.98 10.79
CA TYR A 104 -12.73 -12.02 9.98
C TYR A 104 -12.38 -13.44 10.42
N GLY A 105 -11.26 -13.63 11.12
CA GLY A 105 -10.78 -14.94 11.53
C GLY A 105 -10.19 -15.77 10.38
N THR A 106 -9.58 -16.89 10.75
CA THR A 106 -8.80 -17.75 9.85
C THR A 106 -9.66 -18.61 8.92
N HIS A 107 -10.95 -18.78 9.24
CA HIS A 107 -11.90 -19.54 8.42
C HIS A 107 -12.50 -18.73 7.27
N ALA A 108 -12.50 -17.40 7.37
CA ALA A 108 -13.13 -16.52 6.36
C ALA A 108 -12.11 -15.76 5.51
N LEU A 109 -10.86 -15.65 5.96
CA LEU A 109 -9.85 -14.87 5.26
C LEU A 109 -8.47 -15.55 5.33
N ARG A 110 -7.81 -15.61 4.18
CA ARG A 110 -6.36 -15.83 4.09
C ARG A 110 -5.66 -14.52 3.80
N TYR A 111 -4.61 -14.21 4.54
CA TYR A 111 -3.87 -12.96 4.38
C TYR A 111 -2.37 -13.22 4.22
N VAL A 112 -1.83 -12.87 3.05
CA VAL A 112 -0.41 -13.01 2.72
C VAL A 112 0.21 -11.62 2.64
N GLU A 113 1.14 -11.34 3.54
CA GLU A 113 1.97 -10.14 3.51
C GLU A 113 3.31 -10.44 2.84
N ALA A 114 3.65 -9.66 1.83
CA ALA A 114 4.82 -9.89 1.01
C ALA A 114 5.70 -8.64 0.96
N ASP A 115 7.01 -8.80 1.16
CA ASP A 115 8.00 -7.73 1.05
C ASP A 115 9.36 -8.32 0.66
N LEU A 116 10.35 -7.45 0.42
CA LEU A 116 11.72 -7.88 0.18
C LEU A 116 12.22 -8.79 1.32
N PRO A 117 13.11 -9.76 1.02
CA PRO A 117 13.47 -10.82 1.96
C PRO A 117 13.83 -10.34 3.38
N ALA A 118 14.60 -9.27 3.49
CA ALA A 118 15.00 -8.74 4.79
C ALA A 118 13.86 -8.07 5.56
N MET A 119 12.94 -7.37 4.87
CA MET A 119 11.78 -6.73 5.49
C MET A 119 10.76 -7.78 5.93
N ALA A 120 10.48 -8.78 5.08
CA ALA A 120 9.62 -9.91 5.41
C ALA A 120 10.16 -10.70 6.62
N ALA A 121 11.44 -11.08 6.61
CA ALA A 121 12.06 -11.80 7.72
C ALA A 121 12.02 -11.01 9.03
N ARG A 122 12.23 -9.69 8.97
CA ARG A 122 12.14 -8.81 10.13
C ARG A 122 10.71 -8.77 10.68
N LYS A 123 9.71 -8.54 9.83
CA LYS A 123 8.32 -8.45 10.26
C LYS A 123 7.85 -9.78 10.86
N HIS A 124 8.17 -10.90 10.20
CA HIS A 124 7.88 -12.23 10.70
C HIS A 124 8.47 -12.45 12.09
N ARG A 125 9.75 -12.14 12.30
CA ARG A 125 10.38 -12.27 13.62
C ARG A 125 9.67 -11.42 14.68
N THR A 126 9.40 -10.15 14.37
CA THR A 126 8.69 -9.23 15.28
C THR A 126 7.29 -9.74 15.64
N MET A 127 6.56 -10.29 14.68
CA MET A 127 5.23 -10.83 14.93
C MET A 127 5.26 -12.15 15.69
N ALA A 128 6.23 -13.02 15.41
CA ALA A 128 6.44 -14.26 16.16
C ALA A 128 6.79 -13.99 17.63
N GLU A 129 7.76 -13.10 17.88
CA GLU A 129 8.19 -12.71 19.24
C GLU A 129 7.04 -12.08 20.05
N ALA A 130 6.13 -11.39 19.37
CA ALA A 130 4.97 -10.75 20.00
C ALA A 130 3.73 -11.67 20.09
N GLY A 131 3.81 -12.93 19.62
CA GLY A 131 2.68 -13.86 19.64
C GLY A 131 1.52 -13.45 18.73
N LEU A 132 1.81 -12.74 17.64
CA LEU A 132 0.81 -12.15 16.74
C LEU A 132 0.57 -12.97 15.46
N LEU A 133 1.28 -14.08 15.27
CA LEU A 133 1.06 -14.97 14.13
C LEU A 133 -0.15 -15.87 14.41
N CYS A 134 -1.00 -16.03 13.41
CA CYS A 134 -2.12 -16.97 13.44
C CYS A 134 -2.16 -17.78 12.15
N GLU A 135 -2.93 -18.88 12.17
CA GLU A 135 -3.20 -19.65 10.94
C GLU A 135 -3.84 -18.75 9.88
N GLY A 136 -3.54 -19.00 8.60
CA GLY A 136 -4.05 -18.17 7.50
C GLY A 136 -3.39 -16.79 7.36
N HIS A 137 -2.56 -16.36 8.31
CA HIS A 137 -1.74 -15.14 8.21
C HIS A 137 -0.27 -15.47 7.96
N THR A 138 0.19 -15.23 6.73
CA THR A 138 1.55 -15.58 6.31
C THR A 138 2.34 -14.35 5.91
N ILE A 139 3.62 -14.30 6.29
CA ILE A 139 4.56 -13.28 5.85
C ILE A 139 5.63 -13.93 4.99
N VAL A 140 5.79 -13.47 3.75
CA VAL A 140 6.62 -14.11 2.73
C VAL A 140 7.56 -13.12 2.05
N ALA A 141 8.64 -13.64 1.48
CA ALA A 141 9.56 -12.85 0.69
C ALA A 141 9.08 -12.76 -0.76
N LEU A 142 8.94 -11.54 -1.29
CA LEU A 142 8.57 -11.26 -2.67
C LEU A 142 9.27 -10.00 -3.14
N ASP A 143 9.79 -10.02 -4.37
CA ASP A 143 10.22 -8.80 -5.07
C ASP A 143 9.28 -8.54 -6.23
N ALA A 144 8.54 -7.43 -6.18
CA ALA A 144 7.55 -7.05 -7.20
C ALA A 144 8.18 -6.93 -8.59
N LEU A 145 9.49 -6.67 -8.67
CA LEU A 145 10.20 -6.51 -9.94
C LEU A 145 10.81 -7.82 -10.46
N HIS A 146 10.90 -8.86 -9.63
CA HIS A 146 11.33 -10.17 -10.11
C HIS A 146 10.23 -10.81 -10.96
N THR A 147 10.57 -11.19 -12.19
CA THR A 147 9.66 -11.83 -13.16
C THR A 147 9.79 -13.35 -13.18
N SER A 148 10.76 -13.92 -12.46
CA SER A 148 10.98 -15.35 -12.36
C SER A 148 11.67 -15.73 -11.05
N GLY A 149 11.70 -17.03 -10.76
CA GLY A 149 12.32 -17.58 -9.56
C GLY A 149 11.44 -17.48 -8.31
N PRO A 150 11.97 -17.86 -7.14
CA PRO A 150 11.17 -18.08 -5.94
C PRO A 150 10.58 -16.82 -5.31
N LEU A 151 11.03 -15.62 -5.73
CA LEU A 151 10.57 -14.34 -5.19
C LEU A 151 9.59 -13.62 -6.13
N CYS A 152 9.24 -14.20 -7.28
CA CYS A 152 8.29 -13.58 -8.20
C CYS A 152 6.85 -13.79 -7.72
N LEU A 153 5.94 -12.92 -8.18
CA LEU A 153 4.51 -12.97 -7.88
C LEU A 153 3.92 -14.37 -8.09
N GLU A 154 4.24 -14.97 -9.24
CA GLU A 154 3.66 -16.21 -9.71
C GLU A 154 4.02 -17.39 -8.78
N ALA A 155 5.28 -17.46 -8.35
CA ALA A 155 5.74 -18.48 -7.41
C ALA A 155 5.09 -18.34 -6.02
N ILE A 156 4.99 -17.10 -5.51
CA ILE A 156 4.38 -16.82 -4.21
C ILE A 156 2.87 -17.07 -4.24
N ALA A 157 2.20 -16.65 -5.30
CA ALA A 157 0.79 -16.89 -5.48
C ALA A 157 0.49 -18.40 -5.57
N GLN A 158 1.27 -19.16 -6.35
CA GLN A 158 1.11 -20.61 -6.46
C GLN A 158 1.30 -21.32 -5.11
N ALA A 159 2.22 -20.85 -4.28
CA ALA A 159 2.52 -21.47 -2.99
C ALA A 159 1.49 -21.13 -1.89
N HIS A 160 0.85 -19.96 -1.96
CA HIS A 160 0.09 -19.42 -0.83
C HIS A 160 -1.37 -19.09 -1.13
N LEU A 161 -1.80 -19.02 -2.39
CA LEU A 161 -3.15 -18.62 -2.78
C LEU A 161 -3.89 -19.76 -3.47
N ASP A 162 -5.21 -19.79 -3.29
CA ASP A 162 -6.10 -20.75 -3.96
C ASP A 162 -6.72 -20.12 -5.21
N PRO A 163 -6.49 -20.63 -6.43
CA PRO A 163 -7.02 -20.05 -7.67
C PRO A 163 -8.56 -20.02 -7.74
N SER A 164 -9.25 -20.85 -6.95
CA SER A 164 -10.71 -20.89 -6.86
C SER A 164 -11.30 -19.84 -5.91
N VAL A 165 -10.47 -19.10 -5.19
CA VAL A 165 -10.87 -18.05 -4.24
C VAL A 165 -10.51 -16.67 -4.78
N GLY A 166 -11.48 -15.75 -4.75
CA GLY A 166 -11.27 -14.39 -5.24
C GLY A 166 -10.19 -13.67 -4.43
N THR A 167 -9.28 -13.00 -5.14
CA THR A 167 -8.05 -12.45 -4.55
C THR A 167 -8.02 -10.93 -4.61
N ALA A 168 -7.73 -10.28 -3.49
CA ALA A 168 -7.29 -8.89 -3.50
C ALA A 168 -5.76 -8.81 -3.55
N ILE A 169 -5.20 -8.11 -4.53
CA ILE A 169 -3.78 -7.72 -4.51
C ILE A 169 -3.68 -6.26 -4.10
N ILE A 170 -2.79 -5.95 -3.16
CA ILE A 170 -2.61 -4.58 -2.64
C ILE A 170 -1.17 -4.12 -2.85
N THR A 171 -0.98 -2.90 -3.35
CA THR A 171 0.34 -2.23 -3.33
C THR A 171 0.18 -0.82 -2.75
N GLU A 172 0.27 -0.68 -1.42
CA GLU A 172 0.18 0.62 -0.75
C GLU A 172 1.57 1.23 -0.54
N GLY A 173 1.78 2.45 -1.04
CA GLY A 173 3.01 3.21 -0.93
C GLY A 173 4.14 2.64 -1.76
N LEU A 174 3.84 2.05 -2.94
CA LEU A 174 4.85 1.41 -3.80
C LEU A 174 4.97 2.07 -5.18
N LEU A 175 3.85 2.30 -5.86
CA LEU A 175 3.84 2.62 -7.30
C LEU A 175 4.58 3.89 -7.67
N ASN A 176 4.58 4.88 -6.78
CA ASN A 176 5.23 6.16 -7.00
C ASN A 176 6.77 6.06 -7.04
N TYR A 177 7.37 4.89 -6.73
CA TYR A 177 8.81 4.65 -6.85
C TYR A 177 9.23 3.97 -8.15
N PHE A 178 8.28 3.67 -9.03
CA PHE A 178 8.53 3.02 -10.31
C PHE A 178 8.31 4.00 -11.45
N ASP A 179 9.24 4.02 -12.40
CA ASP A 179 9.03 4.73 -13.67
C ASP A 179 7.84 4.14 -14.44
N GLY A 180 7.35 4.89 -15.42
CA GLY A 180 6.20 4.49 -16.24
C GLY A 180 6.31 3.08 -16.81
N PRO A 181 7.42 2.70 -17.49
CA PRO A 181 7.61 1.36 -18.01
C PRO A 181 7.57 0.27 -16.93
N THR A 182 8.26 0.47 -15.80
CA THR A 182 8.29 -0.50 -14.70
C THR A 182 6.91 -0.67 -14.08
N ARG A 183 6.18 0.43 -13.87
CA ARG A 183 4.82 0.41 -13.32
C ARG A 183 3.84 -0.30 -14.26
N LEU A 184 3.89 -0.01 -15.56
CA LEU A 184 3.08 -0.70 -16.57
C LEU A 184 3.37 -2.20 -16.61
N ALA A 185 4.66 -2.58 -16.58
CA ALA A 185 5.05 -4.00 -16.56
C ALA A 185 4.53 -4.72 -15.30
N LEU A 186 4.60 -4.08 -14.13
CA LEU A 186 4.00 -4.61 -12.91
C LEU A 186 2.48 -4.77 -13.06
N TRP A 187 1.77 -3.72 -13.50
CA TRP A 187 0.32 -3.79 -13.68
C TRP A 187 -0.09 -4.90 -14.65
N SER A 188 0.64 -5.09 -15.75
CA SER A 188 0.33 -6.16 -16.71
C SER A 188 0.52 -7.55 -16.12
N ARG A 189 1.51 -7.74 -15.25
CA ARG A 189 1.69 -9.01 -14.53
C ARG A 189 0.59 -9.26 -13.50
N LEU A 190 0.23 -8.22 -12.72
CA LEU A 190 -0.85 -8.31 -11.75
C LEU A 190 -2.19 -8.64 -12.44
N ALA A 191 -2.51 -7.90 -13.51
CA ALA A 191 -3.72 -8.12 -14.29
C ALA A 191 -3.72 -9.51 -14.95
N GLY A 192 -2.60 -9.91 -15.56
CA GLY A 192 -2.47 -11.23 -16.19
C GLY A 192 -2.66 -12.38 -15.20
N TRP A 193 -2.08 -12.26 -14.01
CA TRP A 193 -2.27 -13.26 -12.95
C TRP A 193 -3.72 -13.30 -12.46
N LEU A 194 -4.33 -12.15 -12.16
CA LEU A 194 -5.72 -12.06 -11.69
C LEU A 194 -6.72 -12.58 -12.74
N ALA A 195 -6.53 -12.22 -14.02
CA ALA A 195 -7.37 -12.67 -15.12
C ALA A 195 -7.30 -14.18 -15.36
N ALA A 196 -6.15 -14.80 -15.06
CA ALA A 196 -5.99 -16.26 -15.14
C ALA A 196 -6.71 -17.02 -14.03
N GLN A 197 -7.09 -16.36 -12.92
CA GLN A 197 -7.74 -17.05 -11.80
C GLN A 197 -9.21 -17.33 -12.07
N PRO A 198 -9.70 -18.57 -11.82
CA PRO A 198 -11.11 -18.97 -11.87
C PRO A 198 -12.09 -18.22 -10.98
N ALA A 199 -11.63 -17.44 -9.99
CA ALA A 199 -12.45 -16.51 -9.21
C ALA A 199 -12.23 -15.02 -9.58
N GLY A 200 -11.12 -14.71 -10.25
CA GLY A 200 -10.67 -13.35 -10.55
C GLY A 200 -10.28 -12.59 -9.30
N GLY A 201 -10.50 -11.28 -9.32
CA GLY A 201 -10.26 -10.46 -8.14
C GLY A 201 -10.05 -8.98 -8.41
N VAL A 202 -9.58 -8.32 -7.36
CA VAL A 202 -9.43 -6.87 -7.31
C VAL A 202 -7.99 -6.48 -7.01
N TYR A 203 -7.53 -5.41 -7.64
CA TYR A 203 -6.27 -4.75 -7.36
C TYR A 203 -6.55 -3.40 -6.71
N LEU A 204 -5.95 -3.18 -5.54
CA LEU A 204 -6.08 -1.97 -4.75
C LEU A 204 -4.71 -1.32 -4.53
N ALA A 205 -4.60 -0.02 -4.77
CA ALA A 205 -3.34 0.70 -4.57
C ALA A 205 -3.58 2.19 -4.33
N ASP A 206 -2.52 2.92 -3.98
CA ASP A 206 -2.49 4.36 -4.08
C ASP A 206 -1.58 4.83 -5.22
N LEU A 207 -1.94 5.95 -5.83
CA LEU A 207 -1.22 6.56 -6.93
C LEU A 207 -1.26 8.08 -6.81
N SER A 208 -0.12 8.73 -7.07
CA SER A 208 -0.02 10.18 -7.17
C SER A 208 0.02 10.60 -8.64
N LEU A 209 -0.79 11.59 -9.00
CA LEU A 209 -0.90 12.12 -10.37
C LEU A 209 -0.11 13.42 -10.53
N GLY A 210 0.55 13.61 -11.67
CA GLY A 210 1.46 14.73 -11.94
C GLY A 210 0.83 16.10 -11.72
N ASP A 211 -0.33 16.35 -12.34
CA ASP A 211 -0.98 17.66 -12.34
C ASP A 211 -1.44 18.09 -10.93
N GLU A 212 -1.77 17.10 -10.09
CA GLU A 212 -2.28 17.31 -8.73
C GLU A 212 -1.17 17.33 -7.67
N THR A 213 -0.08 16.61 -7.93
CA THR A 213 0.98 16.37 -6.94
C THR A 213 2.09 17.42 -7.05
N LEU A 214 2.44 17.89 -8.25
CA LEU A 214 3.54 18.85 -8.45
C LEU A 214 3.19 20.27 -7.95
N THR A 215 1.90 20.57 -7.79
CA THR A 215 1.37 21.87 -7.36
C THR A 215 1.25 22.00 -5.84
N HIS A 216 1.45 20.91 -5.07
CA HIS A 216 1.17 20.91 -3.63
C HIS A 216 2.44 20.97 -2.74
N PRO A 217 2.54 21.89 -1.75
CA PRO A 217 3.71 21.96 -0.87
C PRO A 217 4.03 20.70 -0.03
N VAL A 218 3.04 19.86 0.30
CA VAL A 218 3.27 18.68 1.18
C VAL A 218 3.80 17.47 0.45
N THR A 219 3.40 17.30 -0.81
CA THR A 219 3.98 16.27 -1.68
C THR A 219 5.43 16.60 -1.97
N GLN A 220 5.84 17.87 -2.01
CA GLN A 220 7.25 18.26 -2.12
C GLN A 220 8.06 17.91 -0.85
N VAL A 221 7.50 18.11 0.34
CA VAL A 221 8.16 17.69 1.60
C VAL A 221 8.25 16.16 1.67
N PHE A 222 7.17 15.46 1.32
CA PHE A 222 7.15 14.01 1.25
C PHE A 222 8.13 13.48 0.20
N ALA A 223 8.08 13.98 -1.03
CA ALA A 223 9.01 13.64 -2.11
C ALA A 223 10.46 13.90 -1.70
N ARG A 224 10.79 15.03 -1.06
CA ARG A 224 12.15 15.29 -0.54
C ARG A 224 12.60 14.32 0.54
N LEU A 225 11.68 13.86 1.40
CA LEU A 225 11.97 12.80 2.38
C LEU A 225 12.20 11.45 1.69
N LEU A 226 11.54 11.20 0.55
CA LEU A 226 11.60 9.98 -0.24
C LEU A 226 12.79 9.92 -1.21
N ASP A 227 13.13 11.02 -1.88
CA ASP A 227 14.18 11.16 -2.90
C ASP A 227 15.57 10.82 -2.34
N ARG A 228 15.75 10.91 -1.02
CA ARG A 228 17.02 10.57 -0.38
C ARG A 228 17.26 9.06 -0.27
N PHE A 229 16.27 8.22 -0.58
CA PHE A 229 16.31 6.77 -0.35
C PHE A 229 15.72 5.91 -1.49
N ALA A 230 14.94 6.51 -2.39
CA ALA A 230 14.54 5.92 -3.66
C ALA A 230 15.23 6.65 -4.83
N SER A 231 15.20 6.07 -6.03
CA SER A 231 15.76 6.72 -7.25
C SER A 231 14.94 7.94 -7.73
N GLY A 232 13.96 8.37 -6.94
CA GLY A 232 13.01 9.44 -7.25
C GLY A 232 11.56 9.01 -7.00
N VAL A 233 10.66 10.00 -6.96
CA VAL A 233 9.21 9.81 -7.07
C VAL A 233 8.78 10.08 -8.51
N TYR A 234 8.07 9.14 -9.13
CA TYR A 234 7.59 9.25 -10.51
C TYR A 234 6.12 9.66 -10.54
N LEU A 235 5.84 10.78 -11.22
CA LEU A 235 4.53 11.41 -11.35
C LEU A 235 4.19 11.65 -12.82
N ASP A 236 4.41 10.63 -13.64
CA ASP A 236 4.34 10.68 -15.11
C ASP A 236 2.93 10.48 -15.69
N LEU A 237 1.96 10.10 -14.86
CA LEU A 237 0.55 10.06 -15.24
C LEU A 237 -0.09 11.44 -14.99
N PRO A 238 -0.59 12.13 -16.03
CA PRO A 238 -1.06 13.51 -15.88
C PRO A 238 -2.36 13.58 -15.08
N ASP A 239 -3.34 12.74 -15.43
CA ASP A 239 -4.70 12.80 -14.91
C ASP A 239 -5.31 11.41 -14.63
N VAL A 240 -6.51 11.42 -14.03
CA VAL A 240 -7.30 10.23 -13.70
C VAL A 240 -7.60 9.39 -14.94
N ALA A 241 -8.01 10.01 -16.04
CA ALA A 241 -8.41 9.31 -17.24
C ALA A 241 -7.22 8.58 -17.91
N ALA A 242 -6.03 9.18 -17.87
CA ALA A 242 -4.79 8.57 -18.34
C ALA A 242 -4.41 7.36 -17.49
N ALA A 243 -4.51 7.47 -16.16
CA ALA A 243 -4.22 6.36 -15.26
C ALA A 243 -5.21 5.19 -15.44
N GLU A 244 -6.52 5.46 -15.54
CA GLU A 244 -7.54 4.44 -15.81
C GLU A 244 -7.33 3.76 -17.17
N ARG A 245 -7.01 4.53 -18.22
CA ARG A 245 -6.65 3.97 -19.54
C ARG A 245 -5.41 3.08 -19.45
N ALA A 246 -4.37 3.50 -18.73
CA ALA A 246 -3.14 2.74 -18.57
C ALA A 246 -3.37 1.41 -17.83
N LEU A 247 -4.19 1.40 -16.78
CA LEU A 247 -4.61 0.17 -16.09
C LEU A 247 -5.38 -0.77 -17.03
N ARG A 248 -6.35 -0.25 -17.79
CA ARG A 248 -7.10 -1.06 -18.76
C ARG A 248 -6.19 -1.63 -19.86
N GLN A 249 -5.28 -0.83 -20.39
CA GLN A 249 -4.27 -1.28 -21.36
C GLN A 249 -3.32 -2.33 -20.78
N ALA A 250 -3.05 -2.27 -19.48
CA ALA A 250 -2.25 -3.28 -18.80
C ALA A 250 -2.97 -4.64 -18.69
N GLY A 251 -4.30 -4.68 -18.78
CA GLY A 251 -5.09 -5.91 -18.82
C GLY A 251 -6.25 -5.99 -17.82
N PHE A 252 -6.49 -4.94 -17.02
CA PHE A 252 -7.65 -4.90 -16.12
C PHE A 252 -8.95 -4.65 -16.93
N THR A 253 -10.04 -5.35 -16.58
CA THR A 253 -11.35 -5.22 -17.27
C THR A 253 -12.09 -3.95 -16.85
N ASP A 254 -11.99 -3.58 -15.58
CA ASP A 254 -12.41 -2.27 -15.07
C ASP A 254 -11.30 -1.62 -14.26
N ALA A 255 -11.24 -0.30 -14.31
CA ALA A 255 -10.29 0.50 -13.55
C ALA A 255 -10.92 1.84 -13.18
N ARG A 256 -10.84 2.19 -11.90
CA ARG A 256 -11.36 3.43 -11.32
C ARG A 256 -10.33 4.03 -10.37
N LEU A 257 -10.17 5.34 -10.44
CA LEU A 257 -9.38 6.09 -9.46
C LEU A 257 -10.30 6.92 -8.57
N HIS A 258 -10.28 6.58 -7.29
CA HIS A 258 -11.10 7.21 -6.26
C HIS A 258 -10.39 8.38 -5.60
N LEU A 259 -11.16 9.42 -5.30
CA LEU A 259 -10.75 10.54 -4.47
C LEU A 259 -11.17 10.25 -3.01
N PRO A 260 -10.26 10.25 -2.01
CA PRO A 260 -10.62 9.99 -0.63
C PRO A 260 -11.74 10.89 -0.08
N ALA A 261 -11.80 12.16 -0.50
CA ALA A 261 -12.88 13.08 -0.13
C ALA A 261 -14.29 12.56 -0.44
N ARG A 262 -14.47 11.66 -1.42
CA ARG A 262 -15.77 11.05 -1.73
C ARG A 262 -16.26 10.06 -0.67
N PHE A 263 -15.39 9.66 0.26
CA PHE A 263 -15.69 8.70 1.31
C PHE A 263 -15.91 9.37 2.68
N GLU A 264 -15.82 10.70 2.78
CA GLU A 264 -15.96 11.42 4.06
C GLU A 264 -17.34 11.26 4.71
N SER A 265 -18.38 10.96 3.92
CA SER A 265 -19.73 10.71 4.43
C SER A 265 -19.89 9.33 5.07
N ILE A 266 -18.98 8.39 4.81
CA ILE A 266 -19.08 6.98 5.24
C ILE A 266 -17.88 6.49 6.05
N LEU A 267 -16.75 7.20 5.98
CA LEU A 267 -15.55 6.93 6.73
C LEU A 267 -15.22 8.13 7.61
N ASP A 268 -14.85 7.87 8.87
CA ASP A 268 -14.11 8.86 9.65
C ASP A 268 -12.79 9.11 8.94
N LEU A 269 -12.63 10.26 8.27
CA LEU A 269 -11.41 10.66 7.60
C LEU A 269 -10.88 11.92 8.26
N PRO A 270 -9.58 11.98 8.61
CA PRO A 270 -9.03 13.20 9.15
C PRO A 270 -9.17 14.32 8.10
N PRO A 271 -9.54 15.53 8.54
CA PRO A 271 -9.72 16.65 7.62
C PRO A 271 -8.36 17.00 6.99
N ILE A 272 -8.39 17.30 5.70
CA ILE A 272 -7.25 17.86 4.99
C ILE A 272 -7.61 19.27 4.54
N ARG A 273 -6.69 20.22 4.71
CA ARG A 273 -6.82 21.56 4.12
C ARG A 273 -6.18 21.53 2.75
N GLY A 274 -6.97 21.79 1.71
CA GLY A 274 -6.57 21.62 0.30
C GLY A 274 -7.23 20.41 -0.35
N GLN A 275 -6.78 20.05 -1.55
CA GLN A 275 -7.29 18.90 -2.30
C GLN A 275 -6.54 17.62 -1.93
N ASP A 276 -7.23 16.48 -1.92
CA ASP A 276 -6.55 15.17 -1.89
C ASP A 276 -5.74 14.96 -3.17
N VAL A 277 -4.43 14.77 -2.99
CA VAL A 277 -3.43 14.59 -4.06
C VAL A 277 -3.07 13.13 -4.33
N VAL A 278 -3.66 12.21 -3.55
CA VAL A 278 -3.49 10.76 -3.73
C VAL A 278 -4.82 10.18 -4.18
N ARG A 279 -4.77 9.42 -5.26
CA ARG A 279 -5.89 8.63 -5.78
C ARG A 279 -5.78 7.20 -5.27
N ILE A 280 -6.92 6.58 -5.03
CA ILE A 280 -7.00 5.15 -4.68
C ILE A 280 -7.43 4.39 -5.92
N VAL A 281 -6.54 3.53 -6.40
CA VAL A 281 -6.80 2.66 -7.53
C VAL A 281 -7.67 1.50 -7.06
N GLU A 282 -8.75 1.26 -7.79
CA GLU A 282 -9.54 0.04 -7.73
C GLU A 282 -9.64 -0.49 -9.16
N ALA A 283 -9.03 -1.64 -9.43
CA ALA A 283 -9.08 -2.28 -10.73
C ALA A 283 -9.48 -3.75 -10.58
N ARG A 284 -10.20 -4.30 -11.55
CA ARG A 284 -10.68 -5.69 -11.50
C ARG A 284 -10.25 -6.47 -12.71
N CYS A 285 -10.12 -7.76 -12.52
CA CYS A 285 -10.16 -8.73 -13.60
C CYS A 285 -11.37 -9.61 -13.35
N ARG A 286 -12.37 -9.45 -14.24
CA ARG A 286 -13.73 -10.01 -14.32
C ARG A 286 -14.85 -8.98 -14.18
#